data_AF-A0A3M3KRW2-F1
#
_entry.id   AF-A0A3M3KRW2-F1
#
_cell.length_a   1.000
_cell.length_b   1.000
_cell.length_c   1.000
_cell.angle_alpha   90.00
_cell.angle_beta   90.00
_cell.angle_gamma   90.00
#
_symmetry.space_group_name_H-M   'P 1'
#
loop_
_entity.id
_entity.type
_entity.pdbx_description
1 polymer ?
#
loop_
_entity_poly.entity_id
_entity_poly.type
_entity_poly.pdbx_seq_one_letter_code
_entity_poly.pdbx_strand_id
1 'polypeptide(L)'
;MPIGGSSPIGTLGYVRAGLELAEQIKQTGIDFAAVVLASGSAGTHSGLALALAHELPQLPVIGVTVSRSEEAQLPKVQGLAERTAELLNIALPENFKVELWDEYFAPRYGEPNAGTLSAIKLVASHEGLLLDPVYTGKAMSGLLDGIGRQRFNDGPLIFLHTGGAPALFAYPDAFSH
;
A
#
# COMPACT_ATOMS: atom_id res chain seq x y z
N MET A 1 21.77 3.38 5.26
CA MET A 1 20.32 3.13 5.22
C MET A 1 19.96 2.47 3.89
N PRO A 2 19.22 1.34 3.87
CA PRO A 2 18.77 0.72 2.62
C PRO A 2 17.74 1.61 1.90
N ILE A 3 17.49 1.33 0.62
CA ILE A 3 16.52 2.06 -0.21
C ILE A 3 15.14 2.06 0.49
N GLY A 4 14.55 3.24 0.63
CA GLY A 4 13.25 3.45 1.29
C GLY A 4 13.22 3.12 2.78
N GLY A 5 14.38 2.97 3.43
CA GLY A 5 14.45 2.62 4.86
C GLY A 5 14.03 1.17 5.17
N SER A 6 13.80 0.33 4.16
CA SER A 6 13.33 -1.04 4.32
C SER A 6 14.39 -1.96 4.91
N SER A 7 14.34 -2.11 6.23
CA SER A 7 15.03 -3.13 7.02
C SER A 7 14.06 -3.67 8.07
N PRO A 8 14.38 -4.77 8.77
CA PRO A 8 13.54 -5.25 9.87
C PRO A 8 13.25 -4.15 10.90
N ILE A 9 14.27 -3.37 11.29
CA ILE A 9 14.11 -2.23 12.21
C ILE A 9 13.25 -1.12 11.58
N GLY A 10 13.50 -0.75 10.31
CA GLY A 10 12.72 0.29 9.64
C GLY A 10 11.25 -0.08 9.45
N THR A 11 10.97 -1.38 9.34
CA THR A 11 9.62 -1.95 9.19
C THR A 11 8.80 -1.81 10.48
N LEU A 12 9.45 -1.73 11.66
CA LEU A 12 8.76 -1.58 12.95
C LEU A 12 7.86 -0.34 13.01
N GLY A 13 8.18 0.72 12.27
CA GLY A 13 7.32 1.90 12.18
C GLY A 13 5.93 1.57 11.64
N TYR A 14 5.86 0.74 10.59
CA TYR A 14 4.59 0.31 10.02
C TYR A 14 3.96 -0.91 10.72
N VAL A 15 4.73 -1.67 11.50
CA VAL A 15 4.15 -2.60 12.49
C VAL A 15 3.35 -1.80 13.51
N ARG A 16 3.95 -0.76 14.10
CA ARG A 16 3.25 0.10 15.06
C ARG A 16 2.04 0.78 14.43
N ALA A 17 2.18 1.32 13.22
CA ALA A 17 1.05 1.93 12.51
C ALA A 17 -0.08 0.91 12.21
N GLY A 18 0.25 -0.35 11.91
CA GLY A 18 -0.74 -1.40 11.72
C GLY A 18 -1.48 -1.78 13.00
N LEU A 19 -0.78 -1.79 14.15
CA LEU A 19 -1.42 -1.99 15.46
C LEU A 19 -2.36 -0.84 15.82
N GLU A 20 -1.94 0.41 15.57
CA GLU A 20 -2.77 1.59 15.75
C GLU A 20 -4.03 1.54 14.87
N LEU A 21 -3.86 1.19 13.60
CA LEU A 21 -4.97 1.04 12.65
C LEU A 21 -5.92 -0.07 13.09
N ALA A 22 -5.40 -1.21 13.56
CA ALA A 22 -6.23 -2.30 14.05
C ALA A 22 -7.09 -1.89 15.25
N GLU A 23 -6.52 -1.15 16.19
CA GLU A 23 -7.25 -0.61 17.33
C GLU A 23 -8.37 0.33 16.87
N GLN A 24 -8.07 1.26 15.95
CA GLN A 24 -9.04 2.19 15.38
C GLN A 24 -10.17 1.45 14.66
N ILE A 25 -9.86 0.44 13.84
CA ILE A 25 -10.87 -0.39 13.17
C ILE A 25 -11.78 -1.08 14.18
N LYS A 26 -11.20 -1.74 15.20
CA LYS A 26 -11.96 -2.42 16.26
C LYS A 26 -12.92 -1.46 16.97
N GLN A 27 -12.51 -0.21 17.20
CA GLN A 27 -13.34 0.82 17.83
C GLN A 27 -14.53 1.26 16.96
N THR A 28 -14.44 1.17 15.63
CA THR A 28 -15.56 1.52 14.75
C THR A 28 -16.69 0.49 14.76
N GLY A 29 -16.39 -0.78 15.07
CA GLY A 29 -17.34 -1.89 14.91
C GLY A 29 -17.71 -2.20 13.46
N ILE A 30 -16.94 -1.70 12.48
CA ILE A 30 -17.16 -1.90 11.05
C ILE A 30 -16.25 -3.01 10.54
N ASP A 31 -16.82 -3.92 9.76
CA ASP A 31 -16.06 -4.91 9.00
C ASP A 31 -15.56 -4.28 7.69
N PHE A 32 -14.27 -3.95 7.64
CA PHE A 32 -13.63 -3.42 6.43
C PHE A 32 -13.28 -4.56 5.47
N ALA A 33 -13.44 -4.30 4.17
CA ALA A 33 -13.18 -5.28 3.13
C ALA A 33 -11.69 -5.42 2.80
N ALA A 34 -10.91 -4.33 2.87
CA ALA A 34 -9.46 -4.36 2.63
C ALA A 34 -8.75 -3.06 3.07
N VAL A 35 -7.43 -3.16 3.22
CA VAL A 35 -6.51 -2.01 3.23
C VAL A 35 -5.69 -2.00 1.94
N VAL A 36 -5.61 -0.87 1.25
CA VAL A 36 -4.85 -0.71 0.00
C VAL A 36 -3.71 0.29 0.19
N LEU A 37 -2.52 -0.05 -0.28
CA LEU A 37 -1.31 0.79 -0.16
C LEU A 37 -0.35 0.64 -1.34
N ALA A 38 0.56 1.60 -1.49
CA ALA A 38 1.66 1.52 -2.45
C ALA A 38 2.78 0.57 -1.96
N SER A 39 3.17 -0.40 -2.80
CA SER A 39 4.20 -1.41 -2.51
C SER A 39 5.48 -1.15 -3.31
N GLY A 40 6.42 -0.42 -2.68
CA GLY A 40 7.72 -0.04 -3.26
C GLY A 40 8.89 -0.85 -2.71
N SER A 41 9.68 -0.25 -1.80
CA SER A 41 10.80 -0.92 -1.13
C SER A 41 10.39 -2.01 -0.12
N ALA A 42 9.09 -2.28 0.01
CA ALA A 42 8.45 -3.31 0.84
C ALA A 42 8.22 -3.01 2.33
N GLY A 43 8.99 -2.15 3.00
CA GLY A 43 8.90 -1.94 4.46
C GLY A 43 7.51 -1.55 4.97
N THR A 44 6.84 -0.64 4.28
CA THR A 44 5.46 -0.25 4.62
C THR A 44 4.50 -1.42 4.52
N HIS A 45 4.52 -2.13 3.39
CA HIS A 45 3.62 -3.25 3.13
C HIS A 45 3.87 -4.39 4.13
N SER A 46 5.13 -4.79 4.32
CA SER A 46 5.48 -5.90 5.21
C SER A 46 5.10 -5.62 6.66
N GLY A 47 5.36 -4.40 7.16
CA GLY A 47 5.08 -4.05 8.55
C GLY A 47 3.58 -3.97 8.83
N LEU A 48 2.84 -3.30 7.95
CA LEU A 48 1.39 -3.15 8.10
C LEU A 48 0.69 -4.52 7.99
N ALA A 49 1.05 -5.32 6.98
CA ALA A 49 0.47 -6.64 6.77
C ALA A 49 0.78 -7.59 7.93
N LEU A 50 1.99 -7.54 8.51
CA LEU A 50 2.34 -8.37 9.66
C LEU A 50 1.47 -8.04 10.88
N ALA A 51 1.31 -6.75 11.19
CA ALA A 51 0.49 -6.31 12.31
C ALA A 51 -1.00 -6.62 12.11
N LEU A 52 -1.54 -6.35 10.91
CA LEU A 52 -2.94 -6.62 10.61
C LEU A 52 -3.25 -8.12 10.53
N ALA A 53 -2.34 -8.95 10.00
CA ALA A 53 -2.52 -10.40 10.03
C ALA A 53 -2.59 -10.95 11.46
N HIS A 54 -1.89 -10.32 12.41
CA HIS A 54 -1.94 -10.67 13.82
C HIS A 54 -3.24 -10.19 14.50
N GLU A 55 -3.64 -8.93 14.27
CA GLU A 55 -4.75 -8.31 15.00
C GLU A 55 -6.13 -8.49 14.37
N LEU A 56 -6.17 -8.59 13.04
CA LEU A 56 -7.36 -8.61 12.18
C LEU A 56 -7.15 -9.63 11.03
N PRO A 57 -7.09 -10.93 11.34
CA PRO A 57 -6.58 -11.96 10.42
C PRO A 57 -7.37 -12.12 9.10
N GLN A 58 -8.59 -11.60 9.04
CA GLN A 58 -9.47 -11.65 7.86
C GLN A 58 -9.39 -10.39 7.00
N LEU A 59 -8.70 -9.33 7.45
CA LEU A 59 -8.58 -8.07 6.73
C LEU A 59 -7.37 -8.12 5.78
N PRO A 60 -7.57 -8.24 4.45
CA PRO A 60 -6.46 -8.28 3.52
C PRO A 60 -5.76 -6.93 3.40
N VAL A 61 -4.43 -6.99 3.24
CA VAL A 61 -3.60 -5.83 2.88
C VAL A 61 -3.12 -6.01 1.44
N ILE A 62 -3.59 -5.14 0.56
CA ILE A 62 -3.33 -5.16 -0.87
C ILE A 62 -2.23 -4.15 -1.18
N GLY A 63 -1.09 -4.66 -1.64
CA GLY A 63 0.02 -3.84 -2.10
C GLY A 63 -0.02 -3.61 -3.61
N VAL A 64 -0.40 -2.41 -4.04
CA VAL A 64 -0.27 -2.02 -5.46
C VAL A 64 1.20 -1.73 -5.75
N THR A 65 1.83 -2.51 -6.62
CA THR A 65 3.25 -2.33 -6.91
C THR A 65 3.49 -1.02 -7.66
N VAL A 66 4.67 -0.43 -7.46
CA VAL A 66 5.02 0.87 -8.08
C VAL A 66 6.25 0.80 -8.98
N SER A 67 6.90 -0.37 -9.06
CA SER A 67 8.18 -0.50 -9.76
C SER A 67 8.46 -1.88 -10.38
N ARG A 68 7.74 -2.94 -10.00
CA ARG A 68 8.10 -4.33 -10.32
C ARG A 68 6.86 -5.20 -10.39
N SER A 69 6.99 -6.34 -11.07
CA SER A 69 5.98 -7.39 -11.06
C SER A 69 5.76 -7.96 -9.66
N GLU A 70 4.62 -8.64 -9.48
CA GLU A 70 4.30 -9.43 -8.30
C GLU A 70 5.42 -10.44 -8.01
N GLU A 71 5.87 -11.18 -9.02
CA GLU A 71 6.96 -12.18 -8.90
C GLU A 71 8.24 -11.58 -8.27
N ALA A 72 8.60 -10.36 -8.65
CA ALA A 72 9.79 -9.68 -8.12
C ALA A 72 9.55 -8.97 -6.78
N GLN A 73 8.30 -8.66 -6.44
CA GLN A 73 7.92 -7.91 -5.25
C GLN A 73 7.60 -8.83 -4.06
N LEU A 74 6.91 -9.94 -4.31
CA LEU A 74 6.47 -10.92 -3.33
C LEU A 74 7.60 -11.39 -2.41
N PRO A 75 8.74 -11.93 -2.91
CA PRO A 75 9.81 -12.42 -2.03
C PRO A 75 10.42 -11.32 -1.16
N LYS A 76 10.33 -10.05 -1.58
CA LYS A 76 10.84 -8.92 -0.79
C LYS A 76 9.90 -8.51 0.32
N VAL A 77 8.58 -8.50 0.08
CA VAL A 77 7.59 -8.23 1.12
C VAL A 77 7.56 -9.38 2.12
N GLN A 78 7.45 -10.62 1.63
CA GLN A 78 7.44 -11.84 2.44
C GLN A 78 8.69 -11.92 3.32
N GLY A 79 9.89 -11.89 2.70
CA GLY A 79 11.13 -12.03 3.44
C GLY A 79 11.41 -10.87 4.39
N LEU A 80 10.86 -9.67 4.15
CA LEU A 80 10.97 -8.57 5.12
C LEU A 80 10.01 -8.73 6.30
N ALA A 81 8.80 -9.25 6.07
CA ALA A 81 7.86 -9.58 7.14
C ALA A 81 8.43 -10.69 8.05
N GLU A 82 8.97 -11.77 7.47
CA GLU A 82 9.61 -12.88 8.20
C GLU A 82 10.76 -12.40 9.11
N ARG A 83 11.70 -11.64 8.54
CA ARG A 83 12.83 -11.08 9.33
C ARG A 83 12.37 -10.07 10.38
N THR A 84 11.23 -9.40 10.16
CA THR A 84 10.65 -8.49 11.16
C THR A 84 9.98 -9.28 12.28
N ALA A 85 9.29 -10.37 11.98
CA ALA A 85 8.74 -11.28 12.97
C ALA A 85 9.84 -11.93 13.82
N GLU A 86 10.93 -12.37 13.19
CA GLU A 86 12.14 -12.87 13.87
C GLU A 86 12.72 -11.81 14.81
N LEU A 87 12.90 -10.57 14.34
CA LEU A 87 13.39 -9.47 15.17
C LEU A 87 12.48 -9.21 16.40
N LEU A 88 11.17 -9.38 16.25
CA LEU A 88 10.19 -9.24 17.32
C LEU A 88 10.09 -10.48 18.23
N ASN A 89 10.80 -11.57 17.92
CA ASN A 89 10.69 -12.88 18.57
C ASN A 89 9.25 -13.43 18.57
N ILE A 90 8.53 -13.26 17.45
CA ILE A 90 7.19 -13.83 17.25
C ILE A 90 7.19 -14.78 16.05
N ALA A 91 6.25 -15.73 16.05
CA ALA A 91 5.98 -16.51 14.86
C ALA A 91 5.29 -15.63 13.79
N LEU A 92 5.55 -15.93 12.52
CA LEU A 92 4.75 -15.37 11.43
C LEU A 92 3.30 -15.88 11.59
N PRO A 93 2.27 -15.00 11.55
CA PRO A 93 0.88 -15.45 11.63
C PRO A 93 0.56 -16.49 10.56
N GLU A 94 -0.17 -17.56 10.90
CA GLU A 94 -0.46 -18.67 9.97
C GLU A 94 -1.25 -18.21 8.73
N ASN A 95 -2.08 -17.19 8.89
CA ASN A 95 -2.88 -16.56 7.85
C ASN A 95 -2.15 -15.42 7.13
N PHE A 96 -0.88 -15.15 7.44
CA PHE A 96 -0.13 -14.11 6.77
C PHE A 96 0.01 -14.43 5.29
N LYS A 97 -0.54 -13.55 4.45
CA LYS A 97 -0.49 -13.65 3.00
C LYS A 97 -0.11 -12.31 2.42
N VAL A 98 0.83 -12.32 1.49
CA VAL A 98 1.19 -11.14 0.69
C VAL A 98 0.27 -11.08 -0.52
N GLU A 99 -0.51 -10.02 -0.64
CA GLU A 99 -1.32 -9.74 -1.83
C GLU A 99 -0.76 -8.54 -2.59
N LEU A 100 -0.52 -8.70 -3.89
CA LEU A 100 0.12 -7.70 -4.74
C LEU A 100 -0.62 -7.56 -6.05
N TRP A 101 -0.80 -6.31 -6.47
CA TRP A 101 -1.38 -6.00 -7.78
C TRP A 101 -0.34 -5.23 -8.60
N ASP A 102 0.09 -5.80 -9.72
CA ASP A 102 1.21 -5.29 -10.52
C ASP A 102 0.80 -4.73 -11.89
N GLU A 103 -0.50 -4.56 -12.12
CA GLU A 103 -1.05 -4.06 -13.39
C GLU A 103 -0.89 -2.53 -13.55
N TYR A 104 -0.52 -1.82 -12.47
CA TYR A 104 -0.64 -0.36 -12.39
C TYR A 104 0.69 0.40 -12.41
N PHE A 105 1.84 -0.29 -12.34
CA PHE A 105 3.14 0.37 -12.19
C PHE A 105 3.78 0.84 -13.49
N ALA A 106 3.31 0.35 -14.63
CA ALA A 106 3.81 0.71 -15.96
C ALA A 106 3.75 2.24 -16.18
N PRO A 107 4.60 2.81 -17.06
CA PRO A 107 5.60 2.13 -17.91
C PRO A 107 6.89 1.75 -17.17
N ARG A 108 7.28 2.51 -16.15
CA ARG A 108 8.41 2.21 -15.26
C ARG A 108 8.28 2.97 -13.94
N TYR A 109 9.15 2.66 -12.99
CA TYR A 109 9.25 3.41 -11.74
C TYR A 109 9.54 4.90 -12.02
N GLY A 110 8.81 5.78 -11.33
CA GLY A 110 8.95 7.24 -11.48
C GLY A 110 8.19 7.84 -12.66
N GLU A 111 7.56 7.04 -13.53
CA GLU A 111 6.71 7.56 -14.61
C GLU A 111 5.23 7.26 -14.32
N PRO A 112 4.35 8.28 -14.33
CA PRO A 112 2.92 8.07 -14.23
C PRO A 112 2.34 7.55 -15.56
N ASN A 113 1.24 6.80 -15.47
CA ASN A 113 0.41 6.43 -16.62
C ASN A 113 -0.94 7.16 -16.59
N ALA A 114 -1.76 6.99 -17.62
CA ALA A 114 -3.06 7.65 -17.71
C ALA A 114 -4.00 7.33 -16.52
N GLY A 115 -3.99 6.09 -16.03
CA GLY A 115 -4.75 5.69 -14.83
C GLY A 115 -4.29 6.42 -13.58
N THR A 116 -2.97 6.53 -13.39
CA THR A 116 -2.33 7.26 -12.30
C THR A 116 -2.76 8.73 -12.30
N LEU A 117 -2.64 9.40 -13.44
CA LEU A 117 -3.01 10.82 -13.57
C LEU A 117 -4.51 11.04 -13.38
N SER A 118 -5.34 10.14 -13.90
CA SER A 118 -6.80 10.20 -13.72
C SER A 118 -7.19 10.03 -12.26
N ALA A 119 -6.58 9.09 -11.55
CA ALA A 119 -6.81 8.87 -10.12
C ALA A 119 -6.41 10.09 -9.28
N ILE A 120 -5.26 10.70 -9.57
CA ILE A 120 -4.80 11.94 -8.90
C ILE A 120 -5.81 13.06 -9.13
N LYS A 121 -6.19 13.32 -10.40
CA LYS A 121 -7.14 14.39 -10.75
C LYS A 121 -8.49 14.18 -10.06
N LEU A 122 -9.02 12.95 -10.08
CA LEU A 122 -10.31 12.60 -9.48
C LEU A 122 -10.32 12.84 -7.97
N VAL A 123 -9.33 12.30 -7.25
CA VAL A 123 -9.28 12.43 -5.79
C VAL A 123 -9.01 13.87 -5.36
N ALA A 124 -8.17 14.61 -6.11
CA ALA A 124 -7.96 16.02 -5.85
C ALA A 124 -9.23 16.86 -6.08
N SER A 125 -10.00 16.60 -7.15
CA SER A 125 -11.19 17.40 -7.48
C SER A 125 -12.41 17.09 -6.61
N HIS A 126 -12.50 15.88 -6.05
CA HIS A 126 -13.64 15.47 -5.20
C HIS A 126 -13.35 15.58 -3.70
N GLU A 127 -12.14 15.27 -3.25
CA GLU A 127 -11.80 15.16 -1.83
C GLU A 127 -10.77 16.19 -1.36
N GLY A 128 -10.18 16.97 -2.28
CA GLY A 128 -9.10 17.92 -1.95
C GLY A 128 -7.81 17.23 -1.50
N LEU A 129 -7.67 15.92 -1.71
CA LEU A 129 -6.49 15.14 -1.31
C LEU A 129 -5.47 15.08 -2.46
N LEU A 130 -4.22 15.44 -2.16
CA LEU A 130 -3.13 15.46 -3.14
C LEU A 130 -2.32 14.16 -3.09
N LEU A 131 -2.54 13.32 -4.11
CA LEU A 131 -1.76 12.13 -4.39
C LEU A 131 -0.57 12.46 -5.32
N ASP A 132 0.45 11.61 -5.35
CA ASP A 132 1.66 11.80 -6.15
C ASP A 132 1.70 10.89 -7.40
N PRO A 133 2.48 11.26 -8.44
CA PRO A 133 2.55 10.49 -9.69
C PRO A 133 3.41 9.21 -9.59
N VAL A 134 4.11 9.00 -8.48
CA VAL A 134 5.10 7.90 -8.34
C VAL A 134 4.56 6.74 -7.50
N TYR A 135 3.78 7.03 -6.45
CA TYR A 135 3.35 6.04 -5.46
C TYR A 135 1.84 6.06 -5.22
N THR A 136 1.32 7.11 -4.58
CA THR A 136 -0.05 7.14 -4.05
C THR A 136 -1.07 7.25 -5.16
N GLY A 137 -0.75 7.93 -6.27
CA GLY A 137 -1.59 7.93 -7.48
C GLY A 137 -1.70 6.55 -8.13
N LYS A 138 -0.62 5.76 -8.15
CA LYS A 138 -0.64 4.38 -8.67
C LYS A 138 -1.46 3.46 -7.79
N ALA A 139 -1.27 3.56 -6.47
CA ALA A 139 -2.07 2.79 -5.52
C ALA A 139 -3.56 3.14 -5.57
N MET A 140 -3.90 4.43 -5.72
CA MET A 140 -5.29 4.85 -5.89
C MET A 140 -5.86 4.39 -7.23
N SER A 141 -5.08 4.44 -8.32
CA SER A 141 -5.51 3.88 -9.61
C SER A 141 -5.82 2.38 -9.47
N GLY A 142 -5.01 1.64 -8.72
CA GLY A 142 -5.27 0.23 -8.41
C GLY A 142 -6.55 0.03 -7.61
N LEU A 143 -6.74 0.81 -6.54
CA LEU A 143 -7.97 0.76 -5.72
C LEU A 143 -9.22 0.99 -6.58
N LEU A 144 -9.25 2.06 -7.39
CA LEU A 144 -10.41 2.42 -8.20
C LEU A 144 -10.74 1.35 -9.26
N ASP A 145 -9.73 0.83 -9.96
CA ASP A 145 -9.93 -0.26 -10.91
C ASP A 145 -10.35 -1.57 -10.20
N GLY A 146 -9.82 -1.84 -9.01
CA GLY A 146 -10.24 -2.97 -8.18
C GLY A 146 -11.72 -2.91 -7.79
N ILE A 147 -12.25 -1.71 -7.48
CA ILE A 147 -13.68 -1.50 -7.27
C ILE A 147 -14.45 -1.80 -8.56
N GLY A 148 -14.02 -1.22 -9.69
CA GLY A 148 -14.66 -1.43 -10.99
C GLY A 148 -14.69 -2.89 -11.45
N ARG A 149 -13.69 -3.68 -11.04
CA ARG A 149 -13.57 -5.12 -11.32
C ARG A 149 -14.17 -6.03 -10.24
N GLN A 150 -14.81 -5.46 -9.21
CA GLN A 150 -15.40 -6.22 -8.09
C GLN A 150 -14.40 -7.17 -7.41
N ARG A 151 -13.15 -6.71 -7.20
CA ARG A 151 -12.07 -7.50 -6.58
C ARG A 151 -12.15 -7.57 -5.04
N PHE A 152 -13.06 -6.82 -4.44
CA PHE A 152 -13.20 -6.71 -2.98
C PHE A 152 -14.46 -7.45 -2.51
N ASN A 153 -14.42 -7.94 -1.27
CA ASN A 153 -15.62 -8.35 -0.55
C ASN A 153 -16.48 -7.13 -0.21
N ASP A 154 -17.72 -7.37 0.22
CA ASP A 154 -18.59 -6.31 0.72
C ASP A 154 -17.99 -5.64 1.97
N GLY A 155 -18.03 -4.31 2.01
CA GLY A 155 -17.58 -3.51 3.14
C GLY A 155 -16.73 -2.30 2.73
N PRO A 156 -16.45 -1.38 3.66
CA PRO A 156 -15.64 -0.20 3.36
C PRO A 156 -14.18 -0.56 3.10
N LEU A 157 -13.48 0.29 2.35
CA LEU A 157 -12.06 0.16 2.03
C LEU A 157 -11.25 1.21 2.77
N ILE A 158 -10.04 0.87 3.19
CA ILE A 158 -9.08 1.81 3.76
C ILE A 158 -7.97 2.04 2.74
N PHE A 159 -7.73 3.30 2.37
CA PHE A 159 -6.56 3.68 1.58
C PHE A 159 -5.48 4.28 2.48
N LEU A 160 -4.30 3.67 2.50
CA LEU A 160 -3.16 4.20 3.26
C LEU A 160 -2.42 5.26 2.43
N HIS A 161 -2.74 6.53 2.67
CA HIS A 161 -2.08 7.66 2.02
C HIS A 161 -0.66 7.89 2.59
N THR A 162 0.36 7.31 1.96
CA THR A 162 1.76 7.35 2.42
C THR A 162 2.52 8.64 2.12
N GLY A 163 1.86 9.64 1.51
CA GLY A 163 2.43 10.96 1.23
C GLY A 163 2.86 11.12 -0.23
N GLY A 164 4.02 11.75 -0.46
CA GLY A 164 4.60 11.95 -1.79
C GLY A 164 4.19 13.23 -2.51
N ALA A 165 3.19 13.96 -2.02
CA ALA A 165 2.63 15.15 -2.68
C ALA A 165 3.67 16.20 -3.19
N PRO A 166 4.79 16.49 -2.51
CA PRO A 166 5.81 17.39 -3.05
C PRO A 166 6.36 16.98 -4.42
N ALA A 167 6.29 15.69 -4.79
CA ALA A 167 6.70 15.22 -6.10
C ALA A 167 5.84 15.82 -7.22
N LEU A 168 4.58 16.24 -6.98
CA LEU A 168 3.75 16.89 -8.00
C LEU A 168 4.45 18.07 -8.69
N PHE A 169 5.19 18.87 -7.92
CA PHE A 169 5.90 20.05 -8.44
C PHE A 169 7.11 19.71 -9.32
N ALA A 170 7.57 18.44 -9.30
CA ALA A 170 8.63 17.95 -10.18
C ALA A 170 8.09 17.37 -11.51
N TYR A 171 6.76 17.27 -11.68
CA TYR A 171 6.12 16.75 -12.89
C TYR A 171 5.12 17.76 -13.50
N PRO A 172 5.50 19.02 -13.77
CA PRO A 172 4.57 20.02 -14.30
C PRO A 172 3.94 19.58 -15.63
N ASP A 173 4.73 18.96 -16.51
CA ASP A 173 4.27 18.52 -17.84
C ASP A 173 3.21 17.41 -17.75
N ALA A 174 3.21 16.60 -16.69
CA ALA A 174 2.22 15.54 -16.50
C ALA A 174 0.80 16.07 -16.21
N PHE A 175 0.68 17.33 -15.80
CA PHE A 175 -0.59 17.98 -15.46
C PHE A 175 -0.91 19.21 -16.33
N SER A 176 -0.12 19.45 -17.38
CA SER A 176 -0.22 20.63 -18.24
C SER A 176 -1.39 20.61 -19.24
N HIS A 177 -2.21 19.56 -19.24
CA HIS A 177 -3.34 19.35 -20.16
C HIS A 177 -4.57 18.78 -19.44
#